data_AF-A0A0T2Q8L3-F1
#
_entry.id   AF-A0A0T2Q8L3-F1
#
_cell.length_a   1.000
_cell.length_b   1.000
_cell.length_c   1.000
_cell.angle_alpha   90.00
_cell.angle_beta   90.00
_cell.angle_gamma   90.00
#
_symmetry.space_group_name_H-M   'P 1'
#
loop_
_entity.id
_entity.type
_entity.pdbx_description
1 polymer ?
#
loop_
_entity_poly.entity_id
_entity_poly.type
_entity_poly.pdbx_seq_one_letter_code
_entity_poly.pdbx_strand_id
1 'polypeptide(L)'
;MARADQIEIRARLVIEQPVPGVLHSLQEDDAPLDPKTSKAGEPLAFDFPLRIERTEGGAKLFGKQVRREGPERRFVYIRIGTLAGDCASPWTRKMKIDIHDIESALLDKAAAGGLLVGRINGTAKDGSPVCATVKPVTWRVV
;
A
#
# COMPACT_ATOMS: atom_id res chain seq x y z
N MET A 1 4.08 -5.24 -20.77
CA MET A 1 3.11 -6.28 -21.14
C MET A 1 2.99 -7.24 -19.97
N ALA A 2 1.78 -7.49 -19.47
CA ALA A 2 1.55 -8.58 -18.53
C ALA A 2 1.92 -9.90 -19.22
N ARG A 3 2.54 -10.83 -18.50
CA ARG A 3 2.68 -12.20 -19.03
C ARG A 3 1.29 -12.81 -19.16
N ALA A 4 1.11 -13.76 -20.08
CA ALA A 4 -0.19 -14.34 -20.44
C ALA A 4 -0.94 -15.02 -19.27
N ASP A 5 -0.27 -15.23 -18.14
CA ASP A 5 -0.74 -15.87 -16.92
C ASP A 5 -1.04 -14.88 -15.77
N GLN A 6 -0.92 -13.56 -15.99
CA GLN A 6 -1.16 -12.56 -14.95
C GLN A 6 -2.55 -11.95 -15.04
N ILE A 7 -3.26 -11.92 -13.91
CA ILE A 7 -4.56 -11.28 -13.76
C ILE A 7 -4.35 -9.92 -13.08
N GLU A 8 -4.87 -8.85 -13.68
CA GLU A 8 -4.88 -7.54 -13.05
C GLU A 8 -6.12 -7.36 -12.17
N ILE A 9 -5.91 -6.90 -10.95
CA ILE A 9 -6.95 -6.56 -9.97
C ILE A 9 -6.79 -5.11 -9.52
N ARG A 10 -7.86 -4.55 -8.95
CA ARG A 10 -7.83 -3.25 -8.29
C ARG A 10 -7.53 -3.43 -6.81
N ALA A 11 -6.61 -2.62 -6.29
CA ALA A 11 -6.29 -2.56 -4.88
C ALA A 11 -6.42 -1.13 -4.34
N ARG A 12 -6.77 -1.01 -3.06
CA ARG A 12 -6.86 0.24 -2.31
C ARG A 12 -6.17 0.08 -0.96
N LEU A 13 -5.29 1.00 -0.63
CA LEU A 13 -4.82 1.18 0.74
C LEU A 13 -5.55 2.34 1.39
N VAL A 14 -6.01 2.14 2.62
CA VAL A 14 -6.65 3.16 3.44
C VAL A 14 -5.80 3.38 4.68
N ILE A 15 -5.24 4.58 4.80
CA ILE A 15 -4.53 5.05 5.97
C ILE A 15 -5.56 5.71 6.88
N GLU A 16 -5.91 5.03 7.96
CA GLU A 16 -6.83 5.51 8.98
C GLU A 16 -6.07 6.38 9.99
N GLN A 17 -6.71 7.45 10.48
CA GLN A 17 -6.11 8.35 11.46
C GLN A 17 -4.68 8.81 11.07
N PRO A 18 -4.43 9.29 9.83
CA PRO A 18 -3.13 9.89 9.51
C PRO A 18 -2.90 11.14 10.36
N VAL A 19 -1.64 11.49 10.60
CA VAL A 19 -1.30 12.75 11.30
C VAL A 19 -1.80 13.94 10.45
N PRO A 20 -2.65 14.82 11.02
CA PRO A 20 -3.17 15.98 10.28
C PRO A 20 -2.07 16.86 9.72
N GLY A 21 -2.28 17.36 8.50
CA GLY A 21 -1.33 18.22 7.78
C GLY A 21 -0.11 17.51 7.19
N VAL A 22 0.11 16.23 7.49
CA VAL A 22 1.27 15.49 6.97
C VAL A 22 0.97 14.86 5.61
N LEU A 23 1.80 15.16 4.61
CA LEU A 23 1.67 14.62 3.25
C LEU A 23 2.00 13.12 3.23
N HIS A 24 1.13 12.34 2.61
CA HIS A 24 1.29 10.91 2.35
C HIS A 24 1.14 10.66 0.86
N SER A 25 1.99 9.83 0.26
CA SER A 25 1.85 9.46 -1.14
C SER A 25 2.07 7.96 -1.32
N LEU A 26 1.41 7.36 -2.30
CA LEU A 26 1.83 6.05 -2.76
C LEU A 26 3.21 6.17 -3.43
N GLN A 27 3.99 5.10 -3.46
CA GLN A 27 5.22 5.06 -4.25
C GLN A 27 4.92 4.34 -5.58
N GLU A 28 5.25 4.99 -6.71
CA GLU A 28 5.33 4.34 -8.02
C GLU A 28 6.78 4.41 -8.48
N ASP A 29 7.40 3.25 -8.74
CA ASP A 29 8.83 3.15 -8.95
C ASP A 29 9.58 3.93 -7.85
N ASP A 30 10.39 4.94 -8.18
CA ASP A 30 11.09 5.78 -7.21
C ASP A 30 10.50 7.18 -7.02
N ALA A 31 9.29 7.43 -7.50
CA ALA A 31 8.59 8.71 -7.36
C ALA A 31 7.38 8.65 -6.40
N PRO A 32 7.02 9.77 -5.74
CA PRO A 32 5.74 9.89 -5.07
C PRO A 32 4.61 9.92 -6.12
N LEU A 33 3.54 9.19 -5.86
CA LEU A 33 2.32 9.12 -6.67
C LEU A 33 1.13 9.52 -5.79
N ASP A 34 0.27 10.37 -6.34
CA ASP A 34 -1.02 10.75 -5.74
C ASP A 34 -0.86 11.25 -4.29
N PRO A 35 -0.07 12.33 -4.04
CA PRO A 35 0.17 12.85 -2.70
C PRO A 35 -1.09 13.48 -2.10
N LYS A 36 -1.38 13.16 -0.83
CA LYS A 36 -2.58 13.56 -0.10
C LYS A 36 -2.24 13.97 1.33
N THR A 37 -2.96 14.96 1.84
CA THR A 37 -2.96 15.30 3.28
C THR A 37 -4.35 15.10 3.84
N SER A 38 -4.39 14.82 5.13
CA SER A 38 -5.62 14.84 5.92
C SER A 38 -5.67 16.12 6.72
N LYS A 39 -6.81 16.80 6.78
CA LYS A 39 -6.97 18.06 7.53
C LYS A 39 -7.24 17.82 9.00
N ALA A 40 -8.02 16.79 9.33
CA ALA A 40 -8.50 16.51 10.67
C ALA A 40 -8.33 15.04 11.07
N GLY A 41 -7.52 14.28 10.33
CA GLY A 41 -7.32 12.84 10.57
C GLY A 41 -8.34 11.96 9.84
N GLU A 42 -9.09 12.52 8.87
CA GLU A 42 -9.90 11.74 7.96
C GLU A 42 -9.04 10.74 7.15
N PRO A 43 -9.55 9.53 6.84
CA PRO A 43 -8.78 8.51 6.16
C PRO A 43 -8.30 8.92 4.76
N LEU A 44 -7.10 8.49 4.40
CA LEU A 44 -6.54 8.67 3.05
C LEU A 44 -6.59 7.36 2.28
N ALA A 45 -7.23 7.36 1.12
CA ALA A 45 -7.30 6.20 0.24
C ALA A 45 -6.34 6.34 -0.94
N PHE A 46 -5.58 5.29 -1.26
CA PHE A 46 -4.67 5.22 -2.40
C PHE A 46 -5.02 4.01 -3.25
N ASP A 47 -5.45 4.24 -4.48
CA ASP A 47 -5.83 3.21 -5.43
C ASP A 47 -4.66 2.87 -6.35
N PHE A 48 -4.47 1.58 -6.63
CA PHE A 48 -3.43 1.12 -7.55
C PHE A 48 -3.76 -0.24 -8.18
N PRO A 49 -3.27 -0.50 -9.40
CA PRO A 49 -3.38 -1.81 -10.01
C PRO A 49 -2.41 -2.79 -9.35
N LEU A 50 -2.86 -4.03 -9.18
CA LEU A 50 -2.02 -5.13 -8.73
C LEU A 50 -2.18 -6.29 -9.71
N ARG A 51 -1.07 -6.88 -10.14
CA ARG A 51 -1.07 -8.07 -10.99
C ARG A 51 -0.75 -9.30 -10.16
N ILE A 52 -1.53 -10.35 -10.36
CA ILE A 52 -1.43 -11.62 -9.65
C ILE A 52 -0.98 -12.68 -10.64
N GLU A 53 0.06 -13.43 -10.29
CA GLU A 53 0.47 -14.67 -10.95
C GLU A 53 0.24 -15.82 -9.97
N ARG A 54 -0.55 -16.83 -10.36
CA ARG A 54 -0.79 -18.01 -9.52
C ARG A 54 0.38 -18.97 -9.62
N THR A 55 0.82 -19.49 -8.47
CA THR A 55 1.93 -20.44 -8.37
C THR A 55 1.51 -21.63 -7.51
N GLU A 56 2.25 -22.74 -7.57
CA GLU A 56 2.00 -23.91 -6.72
C GLU A 56 2.04 -23.58 -5.21
N GLY A 57 2.83 -22.56 -4.82
CA GLY A 57 2.95 -22.07 -3.45
C GLY A 57 2.01 -20.92 -3.07
N GLY A 58 1.07 -20.52 -3.94
CA GLY A 58 0.12 -19.44 -3.67
C GLY A 58 0.03 -18.42 -4.81
N ALA A 59 0.42 -17.17 -4.54
CA ALA A 59 0.36 -16.09 -5.51
C ALA A 59 1.56 -15.15 -5.42
N LYS A 60 2.09 -14.76 -6.58
CA LYS A 60 3.09 -13.70 -6.69
C LYS A 60 2.43 -12.41 -7.15
N LEU A 61 2.80 -11.32 -6.49
CA LEU A 61 2.20 -10.00 -6.71
C LEU A 61 3.21 -9.08 -7.42
N PHE A 62 2.69 -8.33 -8.39
CA PHE A 62 3.46 -7.42 -9.25
C PHE A 62 2.71 -6.11 -9.48
N GLY A 63 3.44 -5.07 -9.85
CA GLY A 63 2.91 -3.73 -10.11
C GLY A 63 4.03 -2.72 -10.06
N LYS A 64 3.82 -1.51 -10.57
CA LYS A 64 4.81 -0.44 -10.48
C LYS A 64 4.99 0.06 -9.03
N GLN A 65 3.96 -0.14 -8.22
CA GLN A 65 3.92 0.18 -6.80
C GLN A 65 4.54 -0.91 -5.92
N VAL A 66 4.73 -2.12 -6.48
CA VAL A 66 5.19 -3.29 -5.74
C VAL A 66 6.70 -3.34 -5.72
N ARG A 67 7.25 -3.45 -4.51
CA ARG A 67 8.66 -3.68 -4.25
C ARG A 67 8.90 -5.12 -3.82
N ARG A 68 10.12 -5.60 -4.07
CA ARG A 68 10.57 -6.95 -3.73
C ARG A 68 11.76 -6.89 -2.78
N GLU A 69 11.83 -7.86 -1.88
CA GLU A 69 13.00 -8.10 -1.02
C GLU A 69 13.19 -9.62 -0.90
N GLY A 70 14.25 -10.14 -1.50
CA GLY A 70 14.42 -11.59 -1.65
C GLY A 70 13.38 -12.22 -2.61
N PRO A 71 13.24 -13.55 -2.57
CA PRO A 71 12.41 -14.30 -3.52
C PRO A 71 10.90 -14.06 -3.29
N GLU A 72 10.45 -14.07 -2.04
CA GLU A 72 9.02 -14.11 -1.68
C GLU A 72 8.45 -12.75 -1.29
N ARG A 73 9.17 -11.95 -0.50
CA ARG A 73 8.60 -10.74 0.11
C ARG A 73 8.18 -9.74 -0.95
N ARG A 74 6.90 -9.33 -0.90
CA ARG A 74 6.31 -8.25 -1.68
C ARG A 74 5.65 -7.27 -0.74
N PHE A 75 5.85 -5.99 -1.03
CA PHE A 75 5.31 -4.89 -0.24
C PHE A 75 5.11 -3.65 -1.10
N VAL A 76 4.31 -2.72 -0.60
CA VAL A 76 4.12 -1.38 -1.18
C VAL A 76 4.54 -0.32 -0.16
N TYR A 77 4.91 0.85 -0.65
CA TYR A 77 5.28 1.98 0.21
C TYR A 77 4.23 3.08 0.20
N ILE A 78 3.90 3.58 1.38
CA ILE A 78 3.37 4.93 1.55
C ILE A 78 4.52 5.82 2.01
N ARG A 79 4.89 6.82 1.21
CA ARG A 79 5.88 7.84 1.56
C ARG A 79 5.22 8.92 2.38
N ILE A 80 5.97 9.54 3.29
CA ILE A 80 5.46 10.52 4.25
C ILE A 80 6.40 11.72 4.30
N GLY A 81 5.82 12.92 4.29
CA GLY A 81 6.52 14.19 4.45
C GLY A 81 7.41 14.49 3.25
N THR A 82 8.71 14.69 3.49
CA THR A 82 9.69 15.02 2.45
C THR A 82 9.72 13.98 1.33
N LEU A 83 9.58 12.69 1.68
CA LEU A 83 9.54 11.61 0.70
C LEU A 83 8.25 11.63 -0.14
N ALA A 84 7.17 12.19 0.39
CA ALA A 84 5.91 12.38 -0.33
C ALA A 84 5.90 13.65 -1.20
N GLY A 85 6.97 14.47 -1.16
CA GLY A 85 7.10 15.72 -1.91
C GLY A 85 6.97 16.99 -1.07
N ASP A 86 6.80 16.89 0.26
CA ASP A 86 6.73 18.04 1.15
C ASP A 86 8.11 18.41 1.70
N CYS A 87 8.85 19.28 1.00
CA CYS A 87 10.19 19.71 1.41
C CYS A 87 10.24 20.44 2.76
N ALA A 88 9.11 20.97 3.26
CA ALA A 88 9.05 21.67 4.54
C ALA A 88 8.71 20.73 5.71
N SER A 89 8.32 19.49 5.42
CA SER A 89 7.94 18.53 6.44
C SER A 89 9.10 18.18 7.37
N PRO A 90 8.88 18.12 8.69
CA PRO A 90 9.87 17.59 9.63
C PRO A 90 10.05 16.06 9.52
N TRP A 91 9.15 15.39 8.79
CA TRP A 91 9.15 13.94 8.60
C TRP A 91 9.78 13.54 7.27
N THR A 92 10.69 12.56 7.33
CA THR A 92 11.28 11.85 6.19
C THR A 92 11.06 10.36 6.41
N ARG A 93 9.86 9.85 6.14
CA ARG A 93 9.42 8.50 6.57
C ARG A 93 8.73 7.73 5.45
N LYS A 94 8.68 6.41 5.59
CA LYS A 94 7.90 5.50 4.72
C LYS A 94 7.28 4.36 5.52
N MET A 95 6.03 4.02 5.20
CA MET A 95 5.35 2.81 5.66
C MET A 95 5.58 1.71 4.64
N LYS A 96 6.07 0.56 5.10
CA LYS A 96 6.21 -0.68 4.35
C LYS A 96 5.03 -1.58 4.69
N ILE A 97 4.21 -1.86 3.69
CA ILE A 97 2.98 -2.61 3.83
C ILE A 97 3.19 -3.91 3.08
N ASP A 98 3.39 -4.99 3.82
CA ASP A 98 3.54 -6.32 3.24
C ASP A 98 2.21 -6.75 2.58
N ILE A 99 2.31 -7.25 1.35
CA ILE A 99 1.17 -7.73 0.56
C ILE A 99 1.31 -9.21 0.17
N HIS A 100 2.48 -9.81 0.38
CA HIS A 100 2.76 -11.21 0.01
C HIS A 100 2.03 -12.23 0.88
N ASP A 101 1.59 -11.84 2.07
CA ASP A 101 0.86 -12.67 3.04
C ASP A 101 -0.66 -12.46 2.98
N ILE A 102 -1.17 -11.76 1.95
CA ILE A 102 -2.61 -11.65 1.70
C ILE A 102 -3.18 -13.02 1.34
N GLU A 103 -4.25 -13.41 2.02
CA GLU A 103 -4.92 -14.70 1.80
C GLU A 103 -5.34 -14.90 0.34
N SER A 104 -5.02 -16.06 -0.23
CA SER A 104 -5.36 -16.41 -1.61
C SER A 104 -6.84 -16.24 -1.92
N ALA A 105 -7.73 -16.55 -0.97
CA ALA A 105 -9.17 -16.41 -1.14
C ALA A 105 -9.62 -14.93 -1.32
N LEU A 106 -8.92 -13.97 -0.72
CA LEU A 106 -9.16 -12.55 -0.97
C LEU A 106 -8.67 -12.14 -2.36
N LEU A 107 -7.51 -12.65 -2.77
CA LEU A 107 -6.97 -12.44 -4.11
C LEU A 107 -7.90 -13.00 -5.18
N ASP A 108 -8.49 -14.18 -4.97
CA ASP A 108 -9.46 -14.80 -5.89
C ASP A 108 -10.74 -13.98 -6.01
N LYS A 109 -11.28 -13.50 -4.88
CA LYS A 109 -12.46 -12.62 -4.89
C LYS A 109 -12.20 -11.29 -5.61
N ALA A 110 -11.01 -10.72 -5.44
CA ALA A 110 -10.61 -9.51 -6.16
C ALA A 110 -10.44 -9.78 -7.67
N ALA A 111 -9.87 -10.93 -8.04
CA ALA A 111 -9.76 -11.37 -9.43
C ALA A 111 -11.12 -11.61 -10.10
N ALA A 112 -12.13 -11.99 -9.32
CA ALA A 112 -13.52 -12.11 -9.79
C ALA A 112 -14.25 -10.76 -9.94
N GLY A 113 -13.55 -9.62 -9.79
CA GLY A 113 -14.08 -8.27 -10.02
C GLY A 113 -14.17 -7.38 -8.78
N GLY A 114 -13.90 -7.93 -7.59
CA GLY A 114 -13.91 -7.17 -6.33
C GLY A 114 -12.72 -6.21 -6.18
N LEU A 115 -12.85 -5.24 -5.27
CA LEU A 115 -11.77 -4.33 -4.90
C LEU A 115 -11.07 -4.83 -3.63
N LEU A 116 -9.78 -5.15 -3.73
CA LEU A 116 -8.96 -5.51 -2.57
C LEU A 116 -8.64 -4.26 -1.74
N VAL A 117 -9.08 -4.21 -0.48
CA VAL A 117 -8.89 -3.06 0.41
C VAL A 117 -8.06 -3.46 1.63
N GLY A 118 -6.91 -2.81 1.82
CA GLY A 118 -6.10 -2.89 3.04
C GLY A 118 -6.29 -1.65 3.91
N ARG A 119 -6.51 -1.83 5.22
CA ARG A 119 -6.62 -0.75 6.22
C ARG A 119 -5.49 -0.81 7.24
N ILE A 120 -4.96 0.37 7.56
CA ILE A 120 -3.80 0.53 8.45
C ILE A 120 -3.93 1.84 9.22
N ASN A 121 -3.61 1.83 10.50
CA ASN A 121 -3.49 3.07 11.27
C ASN A 121 -2.21 3.84 10.86
N GLY A 122 -2.36 5.10 10.49
CA GLY A 122 -1.30 5.99 10.05
C GLY A 122 -0.57 6.73 11.18
N THR A 123 -1.07 6.66 12.42
CA THR A 123 -0.47 7.34 13.57
C THR A 123 0.04 6.35 14.62
N ALA A 124 1.29 6.54 15.04
CA ALA A 124 1.94 5.75 16.07
C ALA A 124 1.47 6.20 17.47
N LYS A 125 1.79 5.41 18.50
CA LYS A 125 1.40 5.72 19.89
C LYS A 125 1.93 7.06 20.40
N ASP A 126 3.03 7.54 19.84
CA ASP A 126 3.65 8.83 20.17
C ASP A 126 3.06 10.01 19.37
N GLY A 127 2.03 9.77 18.55
CA GLY A 127 1.40 10.79 17.70
C GLY A 127 2.17 11.08 16.41
N SER A 128 3.29 10.42 16.16
CA SER A 128 4.06 10.57 14.92
C SER A 128 3.50 9.70 13.79
N PRO A 129 3.79 10.00 12.51
CA PRO A 129 3.37 9.14 11.42
C PRO A 129 4.03 7.77 11.52
N VAL A 130 3.26 6.69 11.41
CA VAL A 130 3.80 5.32 11.44
C VAL A 130 4.81 5.12 10.31
N CYS A 131 5.88 4.38 10.57
CA CYS A 131 6.92 4.09 9.59
C CYS A 131 7.50 2.68 9.73
N ALA A 132 8.42 2.32 8.83
CA ALA A 132 9.00 0.98 8.71
C ALA A 132 7.93 -0.07 8.37
N THR A 133 8.06 -1.32 8.84
CA THR A 133 7.07 -2.36 8.54
C THR A 133 5.86 -2.18 9.45
N VAL A 134 4.67 -1.99 8.85
CA VAL A 134 3.46 -1.66 9.61
C VAL A 134 2.57 -2.88 9.77
N LYS A 135 2.18 -3.17 11.03
CA LYS A 135 1.24 -4.23 11.39
C LYS A 135 0.33 -3.76 12.54
N PRO A 136 -0.92 -4.26 12.64
CA PRO A 136 -1.58 -5.14 11.67
C PRO A 136 -2.10 -4.37 10.45
N VAL A 137 -2.28 -5.09 9.34
CA VAL A 137 -3.01 -4.62 8.14
C VAL A 137 -4.26 -5.47 8.02
N THR A 138 -5.42 -4.84 7.91
CA THR A 138 -6.69 -5.58 7.74
C THR A 138 -7.10 -5.57 6.28
N TRP A 139 -7.10 -6.75 5.66
CA TRP A 139 -7.48 -6.93 4.26
C TRP A 139 -8.93 -7.41 4.13
N ARG A 140 -9.64 -6.90 3.12
CA ARG A 140 -10.96 -7.38 2.71
C ARG A 140 -11.18 -7.16 1.22
N VAL A 141 -12.20 -7.78 0.65
CA VAL A 141 -12.71 -7.45 -0.68
C VAL A 141 -14.06 -6.77 -0.55
N VAL A 142 -14.29 -5.71 -1.33
CA VAL A 142 -15.58 -5.00 -1.45
C VAL A 142 -16.11 -5.05 -2.87
#